data_AF-A0A178FB49-F1
#
_entry.id   AF-A0A178FB49-F1
#
_cell.length_a   1.000
_cell.length_b   1.000
_cell.length_c   1.000
_cell.angle_alpha   90.00
_cell.angle_beta   90.00
_cell.angle_gamma   90.00
#
_symmetry.space_group_name_H-M   'P 1'
#
loop_
_entity.id
_entity.type
_entity.pdbx_description
1 polymer ?
#
loop_
_entity_poly.entity_id
_entity_poly.type
_entity_poly.pdbx_seq_one_letter_code
_entity_poly.pdbx_strand_id
1 'polypeptide(L)'
;MDLPRIEETSSQLGGTFQTHRRAGLLGGPLVISGTTTHKGRSFGQSHWVNLISLFDDICGTVEQHLQHNQPIALSNIEKCKALARTIKPRRVPSGPINLTLDLPSKQVSDELVDCYLQTIESVYRILHIPTFRRDYETLFLSAVDPAVNNAFVVQVKLVLAIGAVTYDKDFSLRALANKWIYEAQAWLLDPKFKLRSNIQSLQSHLLLLFAQKTVDIDGDPIVWNTILEVCLQSSLTSGGPPLFSIDDFDTKSPRNFDDEQIEDSTAIKKNEFTQTSISMALRDTLPQRLAGITFLNSHGSLGTYETALQLDKELRSVYKSLCKTIQGYVRRPCPLPLFEFRAVDLIMQRLTLLATCGSGFYRTALLQATLLMAVELRALIQDSESLVPIPLSQDLFTVLKNAKAWSIQCIEAGETNIKGHLLIFVIDAHIQALLKYLVEDCTPRSLIGALEDASAASLSILSRVATMDNVEKSTGVLHEMPLDNMGEGAEDWRFMVGDGRFNVQSRR
;
A
#
# COMPACT_ATOMS: atom_id res chain seq x y z
N MET A 1 35.09 0.41 -18.40
CA MET A 1 33.73 0.19 -17.87
C MET A 1 33.90 -0.44 -16.51
N ASP A 2 33.78 0.32 -15.44
CA ASP A 2 33.78 -0.25 -14.09
C ASP A 2 32.52 -1.09 -13.94
N LEU A 3 32.70 -2.39 -13.71
CA LEU A 3 31.60 -3.29 -13.40
C LEU A 3 30.92 -2.80 -12.10
N PRO A 4 29.57 -2.81 -12.02
CA PRO A 4 28.89 -2.47 -10.79
C PRO A 4 29.35 -3.40 -9.66
N ARG A 5 29.69 -2.84 -8.50
CA ARG A 5 30.13 -3.61 -7.34
C ARG A 5 28.89 -4.20 -6.67
N ILE A 6 28.75 -5.52 -6.75
CA ILE A 6 27.67 -6.23 -6.05
C ILE A 6 28.15 -6.47 -4.63
N GLU A 7 27.42 -5.95 -3.64
CA GLU A 7 27.64 -6.24 -2.24
C GLU A 7 26.54 -7.19 -1.74
N GLU A 8 26.96 -8.29 -1.15
CA GLU A 8 26.06 -9.29 -0.58
C GLU A 8 26.03 -9.12 0.93
N THR A 9 24.85 -8.84 1.45
CA THR A 9 24.61 -8.64 2.89
C THR A 9 23.60 -9.69 3.35
N SER A 10 23.97 -10.50 4.33
CA SER A 10 23.06 -11.47 4.95
C SER A 10 22.63 -11.00 6.33
N SER A 11 21.32 -11.12 6.61
CA SER A 11 20.72 -10.77 7.90
C SER A 11 19.89 -11.92 8.47
N GLN A 12 19.96 -12.15 9.78
CA GLN A 12 19.09 -13.11 10.47
C GLN A 12 17.60 -12.71 10.42
N LEU A 13 17.31 -11.41 10.34
CA LEU A 13 15.93 -10.90 10.26
C LEU A 13 15.40 -10.88 8.83
N GLY A 14 16.27 -10.51 7.89
CA GLY A 14 15.91 -10.19 6.50
C GLY A 14 16.32 -11.21 5.44
N GLY A 15 17.19 -12.17 5.75
CA GLY A 15 17.79 -13.06 4.75
C GLY A 15 18.91 -12.37 3.95
N THR A 16 19.23 -12.91 2.78
CA THR A 16 20.35 -12.45 1.94
C THR A 16 19.90 -11.45 0.89
N PHE A 17 20.50 -10.26 0.92
CA PHE A 17 20.28 -9.17 -0.02
C PHE A 17 21.53 -9.00 -0.88
N GLN A 18 21.33 -8.83 -2.19
CA GLN A 18 22.37 -8.46 -3.13
C GLN A 18 22.11 -7.04 -3.58
N THR A 19 22.89 -6.11 -3.07
CA THR A 19 22.73 -4.68 -3.37
C THR A 19 23.74 -4.31 -4.44
N HIS A 20 23.25 -3.82 -5.57
CA HIS A 20 24.12 -3.28 -6.61
C HIS A 20 24.54 -1.87 -6.19
N ARG A 21 25.75 -1.74 -5.65
CA ARG A 21 26.35 -0.43 -5.36
C ARG A 21 27.14 0.05 -6.56
N ARG A 22 26.99 1.32 -6.87
CA ARG A 22 27.84 1.98 -7.86
C ARG A 22 28.83 2.87 -7.12
N ALA A 23 30.09 2.84 -7.53
CA ALA A 23 31.08 3.77 -7.03
C ALA A 23 30.57 5.19 -7.30
N GLY A 24 30.32 5.96 -6.25
CA GLY A 24 30.09 7.39 -6.38
C GLY A 24 31.31 8.04 -7.03
N LEU A 25 31.10 9.13 -7.76
CA LEU A 25 32.19 10.06 -8.08
C LEU A 25 32.90 10.37 -6.75
N LEU A 26 34.21 10.16 -6.71
CA LEU A 26 35.08 10.39 -5.55
C LEU A 26 34.68 11.69 -4.82
N GLY A 27 34.10 11.57 -3.61
CA GLY A 27 33.91 12.69 -2.68
C GLY A 27 32.48 13.09 -2.26
N GLY A 28 31.41 12.38 -2.65
CA GLY A 28 30.03 12.69 -2.21
C GLY A 28 29.53 11.86 -1.01
N PRO A 29 28.74 12.40 -0.05
CA PRO A 29 28.31 11.66 1.16
C PRO A 29 27.18 10.64 0.95
N LEU A 30 26.48 10.65 -0.18
CA LEU A 30 25.33 9.77 -0.40
C LEU A 30 25.66 8.66 -1.42
N VAL A 31 25.89 7.45 -0.93
CA VAL A 31 25.91 6.25 -1.77
C VAL A 31 24.46 5.96 -2.18
N ILE A 32 24.09 6.32 -3.41
CA ILE A 32 22.79 5.90 -3.96
C ILE A 32 22.88 4.40 -4.22
N SER A 33 22.26 3.60 -3.36
CA SER A 33 22.05 2.17 -3.62
C SER A 33 21.29 2.01 -4.94
N GLY A 34 21.83 1.19 -5.84
CA GLY A 34 21.16 0.84 -7.09
C GLY A 34 20.06 -0.19 -6.86
N THR A 35 19.89 -1.12 -7.77
CA THR A 35 18.91 -2.21 -7.64
C THR A 35 19.29 -3.14 -6.48
N THR A 36 18.30 -3.51 -5.66
CA THR A 36 18.47 -4.55 -4.62
C THR A 36 17.78 -5.83 -5.09
N THR A 37 18.49 -6.96 -5.03
CA THR A 37 17.93 -8.28 -5.33
C THR A 37 17.78 -9.08 -4.05
N HIS A 38 16.62 -9.70 -3.84
CA HIS A 38 16.37 -10.57 -2.70
C HIS A 38 15.37 -11.67 -3.08
N LYS A 39 15.71 -12.93 -2.77
CA LYS A 39 14.97 -14.15 -3.16
C LYS A 39 14.56 -14.22 -4.63
N GLY A 40 15.49 -13.87 -5.53
CA GLY A 40 15.27 -13.95 -6.97
C GLY A 40 14.37 -12.84 -7.55
N ARG A 41 14.01 -11.82 -6.76
CA ARG A 41 13.29 -10.63 -7.21
C ARG A 41 14.22 -9.42 -7.18
N SER A 42 14.12 -8.57 -8.19
CA SER A 42 14.90 -7.34 -8.31
C SER A 42 14.02 -6.12 -8.05
N PHE A 43 14.48 -5.25 -7.15
CA PHE A 43 13.79 -4.04 -6.69
C PHE A 43 14.55 -2.81 -7.15
N GLY A 44 13.96 -2.02 -8.06
CA GLY A 44 14.49 -0.73 -8.49
C GLY A 44 14.48 0.31 -7.37
N GLN A 45 15.13 1.45 -7.61
CA GLN A 45 15.50 2.42 -6.57
C GLN A 45 14.31 2.98 -5.80
N SER A 46 13.12 3.04 -6.42
CA SER A 46 11.93 3.55 -5.75
C SER A 46 11.38 2.64 -4.65
N HIS A 47 11.82 1.39 -4.56
CA HIS A 47 11.34 0.45 -3.56
C HIS A 47 11.91 0.77 -2.17
N TRP A 48 11.08 0.66 -1.12
CA TRP A 48 11.44 1.01 0.26
C TRP A 48 12.66 0.25 0.80
N VAL A 49 12.95 -0.96 0.29
CA VAL A 49 14.14 -1.75 0.68
C VAL A 49 15.44 -0.98 0.45
N ASN A 50 15.51 -0.13 -0.58
CA ASN A 50 16.73 0.64 -0.86
C ASN A 50 16.93 1.75 0.19
N LEU A 51 15.87 2.21 0.85
CA LEU A 51 15.97 3.17 1.96
C LEU A 51 16.56 2.55 3.22
N ILE A 52 16.48 1.22 3.39
CA ILE A 52 17.12 0.54 4.54
C ILE A 52 18.63 0.75 4.52
N SER A 53 19.24 0.83 3.32
CA SER A 53 20.68 1.03 3.19
C SER A 53 21.18 2.36 3.76
N LEU A 54 20.29 3.34 3.96
CA LEU A 54 20.61 4.60 4.63
C LEU A 54 20.77 4.46 6.15
N PHE A 55 20.47 3.27 6.69
CA PHE A 55 20.54 2.91 8.10
C PHE A 55 21.45 1.68 8.35
N ASP A 56 22.40 1.41 7.45
CA ASP A 56 23.31 0.25 7.52
C ASP A 56 24.08 0.15 8.84
N ASP A 57 24.47 1.28 9.43
CA ASP A 57 25.16 1.33 10.71
C ASP A 57 24.25 0.85 11.87
N ILE A 58 22.98 1.23 11.83
CA ILE A 58 21.96 0.80 12.80
C ILE A 58 21.67 -0.69 12.60
N CYS A 59 21.39 -1.09 11.35
CA CYS A 59 21.11 -2.49 11.01
C CYS A 59 22.28 -3.40 11.33
N GLY A 60 23.52 -2.96 11.07
CA GLY A 60 24.75 -3.69 11.41
C GLY A 60 24.93 -3.86 12.91
N THR A 61 24.65 -2.81 13.71
CA THR A 61 24.70 -2.89 15.18
C THR A 61 23.70 -3.91 15.73
N VAL A 62 22.46 -3.89 15.21
CA VAL A 62 21.44 -4.87 15.58
C VAL A 62 21.89 -6.29 15.18
N GLU A 63 22.30 -6.48 13.94
CA GLU A 63 22.71 -7.78 13.40
C GLU A 63 23.89 -8.40 14.18
N GLN A 64 24.91 -7.59 14.52
CA GLN A 64 26.01 -8.04 15.37
C GLN A 64 25.52 -8.54 16.72
N HIS A 65 24.55 -7.87 17.34
CA HIS A 65 23.99 -8.31 18.61
C HIS A 65 23.20 -9.62 18.48
N LEU A 66 22.40 -9.77 17.42
CA LEU A 66 21.62 -10.99 17.15
C LEU A 66 22.52 -12.23 16.93
N GLN A 67 23.74 -12.03 16.43
CA GLN A 67 24.71 -13.11 16.23
C GLN A 67 25.38 -13.59 17.52
N HIS A 68 25.62 -12.68 18.47
CA HIS A 68 26.44 -12.97 19.66
C HIS A 68 25.62 -13.31 20.91
N ASN A 69 24.36 -12.88 20.98
CA ASN A 69 23.45 -13.18 22.08
C ASN A 69 22.23 -13.94 21.54
N GLN A 70 21.63 -14.84 22.33
CA GLN A 70 20.30 -15.41 22.02
C GLN A 70 19.23 -14.42 22.49
N PRO A 71 18.76 -13.49 21.65
CA PRO A 71 17.96 -12.37 22.09
C PRO A 71 16.51 -12.84 22.16
N ILE A 72 15.80 -12.43 23.21
CA ILE A 72 14.37 -12.68 23.38
C ILE A 72 13.60 -12.20 22.12
N ALA A 73 14.08 -11.14 21.48
CA ALA A 73 13.57 -10.62 20.22
C ALA A 73 13.51 -11.67 19.08
N LEU A 74 14.55 -12.48 18.86
CA LEU A 74 14.53 -13.49 17.78
C LEU A 74 13.44 -14.54 18.03
N SER A 75 13.35 -15.03 19.26
CA SER A 75 12.30 -15.99 19.64
C SER A 75 10.91 -15.40 19.46
N ASN A 76 10.69 -14.14 19.85
CA ASN A 76 9.43 -13.46 19.64
C ASN A 76 9.09 -13.29 18.16
N ILE A 77 10.08 -12.94 17.33
CA ILE A 77 9.92 -12.80 15.88
C ILE A 77 9.56 -14.14 15.23
N GLU A 78 10.20 -15.23 15.62
CA GLU A 78 9.88 -16.58 15.15
C GLU A 78 8.46 -17.01 15.55
N LYS A 79 8.06 -16.74 16.79
CA LYS A 79 6.68 -16.99 17.24
C LYS A 79 5.67 -16.14 16.47
N CYS A 80 5.96 -14.86 16.20
CA CYS A 80 5.14 -14.00 15.36
C CYS A 80 5.01 -14.56 13.94
N LYS A 81 6.11 -15.06 13.35
CA LYS A 81 6.08 -15.73 12.03
C LYS A 81 5.19 -16.98 12.06
N ALA A 82 5.29 -17.80 13.10
CA ALA A 82 4.45 -18.99 13.26
C ALA A 82 2.97 -18.60 13.35
N LEU A 83 2.62 -17.60 14.18
CA LEU A 83 1.26 -17.07 14.28
C LEU A 83 0.76 -16.52 12.94
N ALA A 84 1.60 -15.80 12.20
CA ALA A 84 1.25 -15.30 10.87
C ALA A 84 0.91 -16.44 9.89
N ARG A 85 1.66 -17.55 9.93
CA ARG A 85 1.39 -18.77 9.14
C ARG A 85 0.11 -19.49 9.57
N THR A 86 -0.38 -19.26 10.77
CA THR A 86 -1.67 -19.77 11.24
C THR A 86 -2.83 -18.83 10.90
N ILE A 87 -2.63 -17.51 11.03
CA ILE A 87 -3.67 -16.49 10.80
C ILE A 87 -3.99 -16.35 9.30
N LYS A 88 -2.97 -16.29 8.44
CA LYS A 88 -3.18 -16.00 7.01
C LYS A 88 -4.02 -17.05 6.28
N PRO A 89 -3.79 -18.37 6.41
CA PRO A 89 -4.62 -19.36 5.74
C PRO A 89 -6.10 -19.31 6.16
N ARG A 90 -6.39 -18.85 7.38
CA ARG A 90 -7.77 -18.71 7.88
C ARG A 90 -8.54 -17.59 7.17
N ARG A 91 -7.85 -16.66 6.52
CA ARG A 91 -8.44 -15.56 5.75
C ARG A 91 -8.99 -16.02 4.41
N VAL A 92 -8.58 -17.19 3.94
CA VAL A 92 -9.06 -17.82 2.71
C VAL A 92 -10.32 -18.61 3.04
N PRO A 93 -11.45 -18.39 2.34
CA PRO A 93 -12.66 -19.20 2.51
C PRO A 93 -12.40 -20.69 2.25
N SER A 94 -12.88 -21.56 3.13
CA SER A 94 -12.79 -23.01 2.94
C SER A 94 -13.92 -23.53 2.05
N GLY A 95 -13.59 -24.46 1.13
CA GLY A 95 -14.57 -25.18 0.31
C GLY A 95 -14.78 -24.60 -1.11
N PRO A 96 -15.75 -25.13 -1.88
CA PRO A 96 -16.04 -24.64 -3.22
C PRO A 96 -16.63 -23.22 -3.16
N ILE A 97 -15.91 -22.27 -3.75
CA ILE A 97 -16.31 -20.86 -3.77
C ILE A 97 -17.35 -20.67 -4.88
N ASN A 98 -18.59 -20.38 -4.49
CA ASN A 98 -19.70 -20.07 -5.41
C ASN A 98 -20.25 -18.68 -5.09
N LEU A 99 -20.70 -17.96 -6.12
CA LEU A 99 -21.36 -16.67 -5.93
C LEU A 99 -22.64 -16.85 -5.09
N THR A 100 -22.71 -16.17 -3.96
CA THR A 100 -23.91 -16.12 -3.12
C THR A 100 -24.68 -14.82 -3.32
N LEU A 101 -25.97 -14.79 -2.98
CA LEU A 101 -26.76 -13.54 -2.89
C LEU A 101 -26.75 -12.96 -1.47
N ASP A 102 -26.00 -13.59 -0.56
CA ASP A 102 -25.87 -13.20 0.83
C ASP A 102 -25.10 -11.87 0.94
N LEU A 103 -25.82 -10.84 1.37
CA LEU A 103 -25.34 -9.50 1.63
C LEU A 103 -25.65 -9.12 3.08
N PRO A 104 -24.84 -8.24 3.72
CA PRO A 104 -25.15 -7.71 5.04
C PRO A 104 -26.49 -6.96 5.07
N SER A 105 -26.92 -6.53 6.26
CA SER A 105 -28.08 -5.65 6.38
C SER A 105 -27.93 -4.43 5.47
N LYS A 106 -29.06 -3.90 4.99
CA LYS A 106 -29.05 -2.71 4.11
C LYS A 106 -28.28 -1.55 4.75
N GLN A 107 -28.43 -1.35 6.06
CA GLN A 107 -27.71 -0.31 6.79
C GLN A 107 -26.18 -0.47 6.66
N VAL A 108 -25.64 -1.65 6.95
CA VAL A 108 -24.20 -1.90 6.83
C VAL A 108 -23.75 -1.78 5.37
N SER A 109 -24.54 -2.29 4.43
CA SER A 109 -24.23 -2.22 3.01
C SER A 109 -24.20 -0.77 2.49
N ASP A 110 -25.12 0.08 2.92
CA ASP A 110 -25.17 1.50 2.58
C ASP A 110 -23.92 2.23 3.08
N GLU A 111 -23.52 1.97 4.33
CA GLU A 111 -22.30 2.55 4.92
C GLU A 111 -21.03 2.12 4.17
N LEU A 112 -20.95 0.85 3.74
CA LEU A 112 -19.83 0.33 2.95
C LEU A 112 -19.78 0.93 1.54
N VAL A 113 -20.93 1.08 0.88
CA VAL A 113 -21.03 1.76 -0.42
C VAL A 113 -20.55 3.21 -0.28
N ASP A 114 -20.98 3.93 0.76
CA ASP A 114 -20.53 5.30 0.97
C ASP A 114 -19.02 5.37 1.24
N CYS A 115 -18.45 4.40 1.96
CA CYS A 115 -17.00 4.29 2.13
C CYS A 115 -16.26 4.14 0.79
N TYR A 116 -16.75 3.28 -0.11
CA TYR A 116 -16.20 3.13 -1.46
C TYR A 116 -16.31 4.43 -2.27
N LEU A 117 -17.48 5.07 -2.25
CA LEU A 117 -17.74 6.28 -3.04
C LEU A 117 -16.85 7.46 -2.60
N GLN A 118 -16.56 7.56 -1.32
CA GLN A 118 -15.72 8.61 -0.75
C GLN A 118 -14.21 8.38 -0.98
N THR A 119 -13.79 7.15 -1.28
CA THR A 119 -12.37 6.76 -1.34
C THR A 119 -11.89 6.44 -2.74
N ILE A 120 -12.31 5.31 -3.30
CA ILE A 120 -11.85 4.83 -4.61
C ILE A 120 -12.64 5.52 -5.73
N GLU A 121 -13.96 5.64 -5.62
CA GLU A 121 -14.76 6.23 -6.70
C GLU A 121 -14.45 7.72 -6.91
N SER A 122 -14.19 8.46 -5.82
CA SER A 122 -13.86 9.88 -5.86
C SER A 122 -12.61 10.20 -6.69
N VAL A 123 -11.73 9.22 -6.87
CA VAL A 123 -10.48 9.35 -7.64
C VAL A 123 -10.58 8.65 -9.00
N TYR A 124 -11.04 7.40 -9.01
CA TYR A 124 -10.91 6.49 -10.15
C TYR A 124 -12.16 6.37 -11.02
N ARG A 125 -13.31 6.86 -10.55
CA ARG A 125 -14.58 6.94 -11.31
C ARG A 125 -14.93 5.65 -12.08
N ILE A 126 -14.93 4.52 -11.39
CA ILE A 126 -15.10 3.21 -12.03
C ILE A 126 -16.58 3.00 -12.41
N LEU A 127 -17.52 3.53 -11.61
CA LEU A 127 -18.94 3.28 -11.74
C LEU A 127 -19.72 4.55 -12.08
N HIS A 128 -20.77 4.42 -12.89
CA HIS A 128 -21.72 5.50 -13.04
C HIS A 128 -22.63 5.56 -11.81
N ILE A 129 -22.38 6.50 -10.89
CA ILE A 129 -23.00 6.55 -9.55
C ILE A 129 -24.54 6.53 -9.61
N PRO A 130 -25.22 7.34 -10.45
CA PRO A 130 -26.68 7.33 -10.52
C PRO A 130 -27.27 5.97 -10.93
N THR A 131 -26.67 5.31 -11.93
CA THR A 131 -27.10 3.96 -12.36
C THR A 131 -26.84 2.94 -11.26
N PHE A 132 -25.64 2.95 -10.68
CA PHE A 132 -25.29 2.02 -9.62
C PHE A 132 -26.25 2.12 -8.42
N ARG A 133 -26.56 3.33 -7.94
CA ARG A 133 -27.48 3.53 -6.81
C ARG A 133 -28.89 3.02 -7.11
N ARG A 134 -29.41 3.26 -8.31
CA ARG A 134 -30.74 2.77 -8.74
C ARG A 134 -30.79 1.24 -8.74
N ASP A 135 -29.79 0.61 -9.34
CA ASP A 135 -29.72 -0.84 -9.47
C ASP A 135 -29.47 -1.51 -8.10
N TYR A 136 -28.69 -0.85 -7.24
CA TYR A 136 -28.44 -1.26 -5.86
C TYR A 136 -29.71 -1.23 -4.99
N GLU A 137 -30.49 -0.16 -5.05
CA GLU A 137 -31.77 -0.10 -4.32
C GLU A 137 -32.75 -1.17 -4.84
N THR A 138 -32.77 -1.41 -6.15
CA THR A 138 -33.58 -2.49 -6.74
C THR A 138 -33.16 -3.87 -6.22
N LEU A 139 -31.86 -4.12 -6.08
CA LEU A 139 -31.33 -5.38 -5.56
C LEU A 139 -31.83 -5.67 -4.13
N PHE A 140 -31.86 -4.66 -3.26
CA PHE A 140 -32.34 -4.80 -1.88
C PHE A 140 -33.88 -4.92 -1.77
N LEU A 141 -34.62 -4.39 -2.74
CA LEU A 141 -36.08 -4.53 -2.81
C LEU A 141 -36.53 -5.87 -3.42
N SER A 142 -35.75 -6.44 -4.34
CA SER A 142 -36.12 -7.61 -5.16
C SER A 142 -35.43 -8.91 -4.73
N ALA A 143 -35.07 -9.07 -3.44
CA ALA A 143 -34.29 -10.19 -2.89
C ALA A 143 -34.86 -11.62 -3.08
N VAL A 144 -35.91 -11.80 -3.90
CA VAL A 144 -36.63 -13.06 -4.15
C VAL A 144 -36.76 -13.38 -5.67
N ASP A 145 -36.27 -12.54 -6.58
CA ASP A 145 -36.43 -12.79 -8.03
C ASP A 145 -35.30 -13.69 -8.62
N PRO A 146 -35.61 -14.81 -9.30
CA PRO A 146 -34.61 -15.63 -10.02
C PRO A 146 -33.93 -14.92 -11.22
N ALA A 147 -34.33 -13.70 -11.58
CA ALA A 147 -33.69 -12.90 -12.64
C ALA A 147 -32.57 -11.95 -12.14
N VAL A 148 -32.03 -12.13 -10.93
CA VAL A 148 -30.95 -11.27 -10.40
C VAL A 148 -29.73 -11.27 -11.32
N ASN A 149 -29.29 -10.06 -11.70
CA ASN A 149 -28.09 -9.87 -12.49
C ASN A 149 -26.83 -10.20 -11.66
N ASN A 150 -26.37 -11.45 -11.74
CA ASN A 150 -25.17 -11.92 -11.06
C ASN A 150 -23.93 -11.05 -11.33
N ALA A 151 -23.82 -10.44 -12.51
CA ALA A 151 -22.72 -9.53 -12.82
C ALA A 151 -22.76 -8.27 -11.94
N PHE A 152 -23.96 -7.75 -11.70
CA PHE A 152 -24.15 -6.61 -10.80
C PHE A 152 -23.92 -6.99 -9.33
N VAL A 153 -24.36 -8.19 -8.90
CA VAL A 153 -24.08 -8.70 -7.56
C VAL A 153 -22.57 -8.78 -7.30
N VAL A 154 -21.79 -9.24 -8.28
CA VAL A 154 -20.33 -9.24 -8.20
C VAL A 154 -19.78 -7.82 -8.04
N GLN A 155 -20.27 -6.85 -8.81
CA GLN A 155 -19.86 -5.44 -8.66
C GLN A 155 -20.18 -4.90 -7.26
N VAL A 156 -21.39 -5.15 -6.75
CA VAL A 156 -21.79 -4.74 -5.38
C VAL A 156 -20.86 -5.39 -4.35
N LYS A 157 -20.60 -6.69 -4.44
CA LYS A 157 -19.71 -7.40 -3.51
C LYS A 157 -18.29 -6.85 -3.50
N LEU A 158 -17.76 -6.49 -4.67
CA LEU A 158 -16.44 -5.86 -4.77
C LEU A 158 -16.44 -4.44 -4.19
N VAL A 159 -17.49 -3.65 -4.44
CA VAL A 159 -17.69 -2.33 -3.81
C VAL A 159 -17.73 -2.45 -2.28
N LEU A 160 -18.48 -3.42 -1.75
CA LEU A 160 -18.55 -3.68 -0.31
C LEU A 160 -17.19 -4.14 0.25
N ALA A 161 -16.45 -4.97 -0.48
CA ALA A 161 -15.12 -5.44 -0.06
C ALA A 161 -14.11 -4.29 0.04
N ILE A 162 -14.13 -3.36 -0.93
CA ILE A 162 -13.30 -2.15 -0.89
C ILE A 162 -13.74 -1.24 0.26
N GLY A 163 -15.05 -1.00 0.39
CA GLY A 163 -15.63 -0.19 1.46
C GLY A 163 -15.27 -0.69 2.86
N ALA A 164 -15.24 -2.01 3.05
CA ALA A 164 -14.96 -2.67 4.32
C ALA A 164 -13.57 -2.34 4.89
N VAL A 165 -12.59 -2.03 4.03
CA VAL A 165 -11.24 -1.63 4.44
C VAL A 165 -11.25 -0.32 5.21
N THR A 166 -12.18 0.58 4.89
CA THR A 166 -12.28 1.89 5.52
C THR A 166 -13.52 2.04 6.39
N TYR A 167 -14.27 0.97 6.64
CA TYR A 167 -15.49 0.98 7.44
C TYR A 167 -15.21 1.34 8.90
N ASP A 168 -14.25 0.66 9.51
CA ASP A 168 -13.78 0.89 10.87
C ASP A 168 -12.24 0.76 10.95
N LYS A 169 -11.68 1.04 12.14
CA LYS A 169 -10.24 1.04 12.40
C LYS A 169 -9.63 -0.36 12.60
N ASP A 170 -10.46 -1.36 12.87
CA ASP A 170 -10.04 -2.72 13.23
C ASP A 170 -10.17 -3.68 12.03
N PHE A 171 -10.75 -3.20 10.93
CA PHE A 171 -11.17 -3.94 9.75
C PHE A 171 -12.00 -5.18 10.13
N SER A 172 -13.07 -4.95 10.90
CA SER A 172 -13.92 -6.01 11.47
C SER A 172 -14.57 -6.92 10.42
N LEU A 173 -14.89 -6.38 9.24
CA LEU A 173 -15.55 -7.09 8.15
C LEU A 173 -14.57 -7.81 7.20
N ARG A 174 -13.29 -7.98 7.58
CA ARG A 174 -12.26 -8.61 6.73
C ARG A 174 -12.66 -9.99 6.22
N ALA A 175 -13.27 -10.83 7.05
CA ALA A 175 -13.67 -12.17 6.63
C ALA A 175 -14.71 -12.13 5.49
N LEU A 176 -15.67 -11.19 5.57
CA LEU A 176 -16.66 -10.96 4.52
C LEU A 176 -16.04 -10.35 3.27
N ALA A 177 -15.15 -9.36 3.42
CA ALA A 177 -14.42 -8.77 2.31
C ALA A 177 -13.63 -9.83 1.52
N ASN A 178 -12.94 -10.73 2.22
CA ASN A 178 -12.25 -11.86 1.60
C ASN A 178 -13.23 -12.77 0.86
N LYS A 179 -14.31 -13.20 1.53
CA LYS A 179 -15.35 -14.04 0.92
C LYS A 179 -15.87 -13.42 -0.39
N TRP A 180 -16.21 -12.14 -0.39
CA TRP A 180 -16.70 -11.42 -1.57
C TRP A 180 -15.68 -11.37 -2.71
N ILE A 181 -14.40 -11.12 -2.40
CA ILE A 181 -13.33 -11.11 -3.42
C ILE A 181 -13.14 -12.48 -4.05
N TYR A 182 -13.09 -13.53 -3.24
CA TYR A 182 -12.95 -14.91 -3.73
C TYR A 182 -14.16 -15.33 -4.56
N GLU A 183 -15.38 -15.00 -4.14
CA GLU A 183 -16.59 -15.25 -4.93
C GLU A 183 -16.56 -14.53 -6.28
N ALA A 184 -16.13 -13.27 -6.29
CA ALA A 184 -15.97 -12.48 -7.51
C ALA A 184 -14.90 -13.09 -8.44
N GLN A 185 -13.76 -13.53 -7.91
CA GLN A 185 -12.71 -14.22 -8.68
C GLN A 185 -13.26 -15.50 -9.32
N ALA A 186 -13.90 -16.36 -8.53
CA ALA A 186 -14.45 -17.63 -9.02
C ALA A 186 -15.46 -17.39 -10.16
N TRP A 187 -16.30 -16.37 -10.03
CA TRP A 187 -17.27 -16.00 -11.05
C TRP A 187 -16.63 -15.41 -12.32
N LEU A 188 -15.63 -14.52 -12.18
CA LEU A 188 -14.93 -13.90 -13.31
C LEU A 188 -14.06 -14.91 -14.09
N LEU A 189 -13.58 -15.96 -13.43
CA LEU A 189 -12.81 -17.04 -14.06
C LEU A 189 -13.69 -18.07 -14.81
N ASP A 190 -15.02 -18.05 -14.64
CA ASP A 190 -15.94 -18.93 -15.37
C ASP A 190 -15.77 -18.72 -16.89
N PRO A 191 -15.48 -19.78 -17.67
CA PRO A 191 -15.33 -19.70 -19.13
C PRO A 191 -16.51 -19.03 -19.84
N LYS A 192 -17.73 -19.12 -19.29
CA LYS A 192 -18.93 -18.48 -19.84
C LYS A 192 -18.86 -16.95 -19.79
N PHE A 193 -18.08 -16.38 -18.86
CA PHE A 193 -17.92 -14.94 -18.66
C PHE A 193 -16.74 -14.35 -19.42
N LYS A 194 -15.72 -15.14 -19.78
CA LYS A 194 -14.58 -14.71 -20.61
C LYS A 194 -14.97 -14.16 -21.99
N LEU A 195 -16.17 -14.47 -22.47
CA LEU A 195 -16.66 -14.09 -23.80
C LEU A 195 -17.40 -12.73 -23.84
N ARG A 196 -17.62 -12.06 -22.69
CA ARG A 196 -18.36 -10.78 -22.64
C ARG A 196 -17.41 -9.59 -22.42
N SER A 197 -16.85 -9.07 -23.51
CA SER A 197 -16.13 -7.80 -23.52
C SER A 197 -17.13 -6.62 -23.51
N ASN A 198 -17.73 -6.36 -22.36
CA ASN A 198 -18.59 -5.19 -22.16
C ASN A 198 -18.05 -4.29 -21.03
N ILE A 199 -18.54 -3.06 -20.95
CA ILE A 199 -18.10 -2.07 -19.94
C ILE A 199 -18.28 -2.64 -18.52
N GLN A 200 -19.35 -3.37 -18.26
CA GLN A 200 -19.61 -3.99 -16.96
C GLN A 200 -18.50 -4.98 -16.55
N SER A 201 -18.04 -5.81 -17.49
CA SER A 201 -16.93 -6.73 -17.29
C SER A 201 -15.64 -5.97 -16.96
N LEU A 202 -15.32 -4.91 -17.70
CA LEU A 202 -14.19 -4.01 -17.41
C LEU A 202 -14.29 -3.44 -16.00
N GLN A 203 -15.44 -2.88 -15.62
CA GLN A 203 -15.68 -2.33 -14.28
C GLN A 203 -15.48 -3.39 -13.19
N SER A 204 -16.01 -4.61 -13.36
CA SER A 204 -15.82 -5.70 -12.39
C SER A 204 -14.36 -6.10 -12.23
N HIS A 205 -13.57 -6.14 -13.30
CA HIS A 205 -12.13 -6.44 -13.21
C HIS A 205 -11.35 -5.32 -12.51
N LEU A 206 -11.70 -4.06 -12.77
CA LEU A 206 -11.10 -2.92 -12.10
C LEU A 206 -11.41 -2.90 -10.61
N LEU A 207 -12.67 -3.11 -10.24
CA LEU A 207 -13.10 -3.25 -8.84
C LEU A 207 -12.40 -4.42 -8.16
N LEU A 208 -12.27 -5.57 -8.84
CA LEU A 208 -11.57 -6.73 -8.31
C LEU A 208 -10.10 -6.41 -8.03
N LEU A 209 -9.44 -5.70 -8.95
CA LEU A 209 -8.06 -5.27 -8.77
C LEU A 209 -7.93 -4.37 -7.54
N PHE A 210 -8.79 -3.37 -7.37
CA PHE A 210 -8.75 -2.52 -6.18
C PHE A 210 -9.01 -3.33 -4.91
N ALA A 211 -10.05 -4.16 -4.89
CA ALA A 211 -10.39 -4.98 -3.73
C ALA A 211 -9.23 -5.89 -3.32
N GLN A 212 -8.60 -6.59 -4.27
CA GLN A 212 -7.42 -7.41 -4.02
C GLN A 212 -6.25 -6.60 -3.46
N LYS A 213 -5.98 -5.43 -4.05
CA LYS A 213 -4.87 -4.56 -3.63
C LYS A 213 -5.11 -3.89 -2.29
N THR A 214 -6.36 -3.57 -1.93
CA THR A 214 -6.66 -2.93 -0.64
C THR A 214 -6.81 -3.95 0.48
N VAL A 215 -7.32 -5.15 0.20
CA VAL A 215 -7.58 -6.20 1.21
C VAL A 215 -6.38 -7.15 1.39
N ASP A 216 -5.37 -7.06 0.53
CA ASP A 216 -4.16 -7.89 0.55
C ASP A 216 -4.39 -9.35 0.14
N ILE A 217 -5.16 -9.55 -0.94
CA ILE A 217 -5.40 -10.87 -1.53
C ILE A 217 -4.59 -10.98 -2.81
N ASP A 218 -3.71 -11.99 -2.86
CA ASP A 218 -2.96 -12.32 -4.07
C ASP A 218 -3.93 -12.74 -5.19
N GLY A 219 -3.90 -12.01 -6.30
CA GLY A 219 -4.65 -12.31 -7.52
C GLY A 219 -3.86 -11.88 -8.75
N ASP A 220 -3.96 -12.65 -9.83
CA ASP A 220 -3.38 -12.31 -11.14
C ASP A 220 -4.14 -11.12 -11.75
N PRO A 221 -3.53 -9.94 -11.94
CA PRO A 221 -4.25 -8.77 -12.45
C PRO A 221 -4.15 -8.69 -13.98
N ILE A 222 -5.28 -8.59 -14.68
CA ILE A 222 -5.37 -8.06 -16.05
C ILE A 222 -6.60 -7.17 -16.14
N VAL A 223 -6.48 -5.97 -16.77
CA VAL A 223 -7.46 -5.25 -17.64
C VAL A 223 -7.23 -3.72 -17.68
N TRP A 224 -7.10 -3.13 -18.90
CA TRP A 224 -6.41 -1.87 -19.27
C TRP A 224 -7.25 -0.58 -19.41
N ASN A 225 -7.44 0.23 -18.36
CA ASN A 225 -7.64 1.70 -18.52
C ASN A 225 -7.44 2.50 -17.22
N THR A 226 -7.87 1.99 -16.05
CA THR A 226 -7.34 2.42 -14.73
C THR A 226 -5.91 1.93 -14.49
N ILE A 227 -5.39 1.17 -15.46
CA ILE A 227 -4.05 0.62 -15.44
C ILE A 227 -2.99 1.70 -15.43
N LEU A 228 -3.16 2.87 -16.02
CA LEU A 228 -2.05 3.84 -16.03
C LEU A 228 -1.69 4.29 -14.60
N GLU A 229 -2.68 4.69 -13.79
CA GLU A 229 -2.43 5.06 -12.40
C GLU A 229 -2.06 3.82 -11.57
N VAL A 230 -2.76 2.69 -11.73
CA VAL A 230 -2.44 1.45 -11.00
C VAL A 230 -1.05 0.90 -11.33
N CYS A 231 -0.62 0.94 -12.59
CA CYS A 231 0.72 0.52 -13.03
C CYS A 231 1.78 1.49 -12.58
N LEU A 232 1.50 2.79 -12.56
CA LEU A 232 2.41 3.77 -11.99
C LEU A 232 2.62 3.50 -10.49
N GLN A 233 1.53 3.30 -9.73
CA GLN A 233 1.58 2.95 -8.32
C GLN A 233 2.24 1.58 -8.07
N SER A 234 1.95 0.59 -8.93
CA SER A 234 2.57 -0.73 -8.88
C SER A 234 4.06 -0.65 -9.18
N SER A 235 4.48 0.16 -10.16
CA SER A 235 5.90 0.39 -10.49
C SER A 235 6.62 1.05 -9.31
N LEU A 236 6.00 2.07 -8.69
CA LEU A 236 6.54 2.73 -7.50
C LEU A 236 6.75 1.77 -6.33
N THR A 237 5.74 0.99 -6.02
CA THR A 237 5.72 0.10 -4.85
C THR A 237 6.55 -1.16 -5.04
N SER A 238 6.58 -1.75 -6.24
CA SER A 238 7.37 -2.95 -6.54
C SER A 238 8.81 -2.64 -6.95
N GLY A 239 9.12 -1.39 -7.30
CA GLY A 239 10.42 -1.01 -7.87
C GLY A 239 10.64 -1.55 -9.29
N GLY A 240 9.61 -2.06 -9.97
CA GLY A 240 9.72 -2.48 -11.37
C GLY A 240 9.64 -1.28 -12.33
N PRO A 241 10.18 -1.37 -13.56
CA PRO A 241 9.94 -0.36 -14.58
C PRO A 241 8.43 -0.23 -14.87
N PRO A 242 7.94 0.97 -15.25
CA PRO A 242 6.54 1.13 -15.61
C PRO A 242 6.20 0.27 -16.84
N LEU A 243 4.98 -0.27 -16.85
CA LEU A 243 4.49 -1.15 -17.93
C LEU A 243 3.93 -0.38 -19.14
N PHE A 244 4.09 0.94 -19.16
CA PHE A 244 3.65 1.81 -20.25
C PHE A 244 4.56 3.02 -20.42
N SER A 245 4.63 3.52 -21.65
CA SER A 245 5.18 4.82 -22.02
C SER A 245 4.07 5.86 -22.16
N ILE A 246 4.45 7.14 -22.13
CA ILE A 246 3.56 8.24 -22.49
C ILE A 246 3.07 8.12 -23.95
N ASP A 247 3.87 7.48 -24.82
CA ASP A 247 3.59 7.30 -26.24
C ASP A 247 2.60 6.15 -26.51
N ASP A 248 2.25 5.34 -25.51
CA ASP A 248 1.35 4.18 -25.66
C ASP A 248 -0.13 4.58 -25.77
N PHE A 249 -0.46 5.86 -25.55
CA PHE A 249 -1.82 6.38 -25.63
C PHE A 249 -1.86 7.80 -26.21
N ASP A 250 -2.84 8.08 -27.07
CA ASP A 250 -3.06 9.38 -27.71
C ASP A 250 -4.29 10.13 -27.16
N THR A 251 -4.85 9.64 -26.06
CA THR A 251 -6.08 10.17 -25.45
C THR A 251 -5.83 11.45 -24.65
N LYS A 252 -6.61 12.51 -24.95
CA LYS A 252 -6.59 13.78 -24.22
C LYS A 252 -7.13 13.62 -22.79
N SER A 253 -6.78 14.55 -21.89
CA SER A 253 -7.34 14.59 -20.53
C SER A 253 -8.88 14.59 -20.55
N PRO A 254 -9.55 13.94 -19.57
CA PRO A 254 -11.00 13.98 -19.45
C PRO A 254 -11.54 15.41 -19.50
N ARG A 255 -12.72 15.58 -20.09
CA ARG A 255 -13.44 16.86 -20.06
C ARG A 255 -14.18 17.00 -18.73
N ASN A 256 -14.41 18.24 -18.30
CA ASN A 256 -15.00 18.54 -17.01
C ASN A 256 -16.53 18.34 -17.05
N PHE A 257 -17.02 17.24 -16.47
CA PHE A 257 -18.45 16.87 -16.42
C PHE A 257 -18.85 16.43 -15.02
N ASP A 258 -20.11 16.62 -14.65
CA ASP A 258 -20.75 15.92 -13.54
C ASP A 258 -21.35 14.58 -14.01
N ASP A 259 -21.54 13.63 -13.10
CA ASP A 259 -22.07 12.30 -13.44
C ASP A 259 -23.44 12.35 -14.13
N GLU A 260 -24.27 13.34 -13.82
CA GLU A 260 -25.60 13.49 -14.42
C GLU A 260 -25.56 13.99 -15.88
N GLN A 261 -24.40 14.44 -16.36
CA GLN A 261 -24.22 15.09 -17.67
C GLN A 261 -23.59 14.18 -18.74
N ILE A 262 -23.57 12.86 -18.57
CA ILE A 262 -22.92 11.94 -19.51
C ILE A 262 -23.47 12.05 -20.94
N GLU A 263 -24.72 12.47 -21.11
CA GLU A 263 -25.36 12.68 -22.42
C GLU A 263 -25.21 14.12 -22.98
N ASP A 264 -24.74 15.07 -22.16
CA ASP A 264 -24.61 16.48 -22.52
C ASP A 264 -23.30 16.79 -23.26
N SER A 265 -23.37 17.60 -24.31
CA SER A 265 -22.21 17.92 -25.17
C SER A 265 -21.32 19.04 -24.60
N THR A 266 -21.84 19.82 -23.64
CA THR A 266 -21.22 21.04 -23.12
C THR A 266 -20.51 20.78 -21.80
N ALA A 267 -19.18 20.69 -21.84
CA ALA A 267 -18.36 20.55 -20.64
C ALA A 267 -18.38 21.83 -19.79
N ILE A 268 -18.38 21.64 -18.46
CA ILE A 268 -18.24 22.70 -17.48
C ILE A 268 -16.87 23.37 -17.63
N LYS A 269 -16.74 24.65 -17.27
CA LYS A 269 -15.45 25.35 -17.35
C LYS A 269 -14.40 24.64 -16.49
N LYS A 270 -13.17 24.50 -16.98
CA LYS A 270 -12.07 23.84 -16.24
C LYS A 270 -11.76 24.43 -14.85
N ASN A 271 -12.20 25.67 -14.60
CA ASN A 271 -11.96 26.38 -13.35
C ASN A 271 -13.09 26.19 -12.32
N GLU A 272 -14.13 25.43 -12.65
CA GLU A 272 -15.24 25.09 -11.76
C GLU A 272 -15.10 23.65 -11.30
N PHE A 273 -15.27 23.43 -10.00
CA PHE A 273 -15.19 22.10 -9.41
C PHE A 273 -16.37 21.27 -9.91
N THR A 274 -16.04 20.06 -10.36
CA THR A 274 -16.99 19.00 -10.67
C THR A 274 -16.44 17.71 -10.06
N GLN A 275 -17.25 16.66 -10.09
CA GLN A 275 -16.79 15.36 -9.64
C GLN A 275 -15.59 14.82 -10.48
N THR A 276 -15.40 15.26 -11.74
CA THR A 276 -14.29 14.85 -12.62
C THR A 276 -12.99 15.64 -12.39
N SER A 277 -13.03 16.70 -11.57
CA SER A 277 -11.90 17.62 -11.37
C SER A 277 -10.63 16.95 -10.81
N ILE A 278 -10.77 15.95 -9.94
CA ILE A 278 -9.63 15.23 -9.34
C ILE A 278 -8.93 14.36 -10.39
N SER A 279 -9.69 13.56 -11.14
CA SER A 279 -9.14 12.68 -12.18
C SER A 279 -8.45 13.47 -13.30
N MET A 280 -8.98 14.64 -13.65
CA MET A 280 -8.31 15.57 -14.58
C MET A 280 -6.97 16.05 -14.05
N ALA A 281 -6.95 16.49 -12.78
CA ALA A 281 -5.73 17.01 -12.18
C ALA A 281 -4.65 15.93 -12.04
N LEU A 282 -5.03 14.68 -11.71
CA LEU A 282 -4.11 13.55 -11.72
C LEU A 282 -3.59 13.24 -13.12
N ARG A 283 -4.45 13.25 -14.14
CA ARG A 283 -4.05 13.04 -15.54
C ARG A 283 -3.04 14.09 -16.00
N ASP A 284 -3.24 15.35 -15.64
CA ASP A 284 -2.32 16.44 -16.01
C ASP A 284 -0.93 16.31 -15.34
N THR A 285 -0.84 15.63 -14.19
CA THR A 285 0.44 15.35 -13.51
C THR A 285 1.09 14.02 -13.93
N LEU A 286 0.39 13.17 -14.70
CA LEU A 286 0.85 11.83 -15.06
C LEU A 286 2.20 11.82 -15.79
N PRO A 287 2.47 12.68 -16.79
CA PRO A 287 3.72 12.64 -17.55
C PRO A 287 4.96 12.84 -16.66
N GLN A 288 4.91 13.80 -15.73
CA GLN A 288 6.02 14.09 -14.82
C GLN A 288 6.22 12.97 -13.79
N ARG A 289 5.12 12.41 -13.27
CA ARG A 289 5.20 11.26 -12.36
C ARG A 289 5.75 10.01 -13.06
N LEU A 290 5.34 9.76 -14.31
CA LEU A 290 5.87 8.67 -15.14
C LEU A 290 7.35 8.88 -15.48
N ALA A 291 7.77 10.10 -15.82
CA ALA A 291 9.18 10.41 -16.07
C ALA A 291 10.04 10.15 -14.84
N GLY A 292 9.59 10.57 -13.65
CA GLY A 292 10.26 10.31 -12.38
C GLY A 292 10.39 8.81 -12.08
N ILE A 293 9.32 8.04 -12.22
CA ILE A 293 9.38 6.59 -11.96
C ILE A 293 10.25 5.84 -12.98
N THR A 294 10.18 6.25 -14.24
CA THR A 294 10.99 5.69 -15.33
C THR A 294 12.47 5.96 -15.05
N PHE A 295 12.82 7.16 -14.59
CA PHE A 295 14.18 7.52 -14.18
C PHE A 295 14.68 6.67 -13.01
N LEU A 296 13.84 6.39 -12.01
CA LEU A 296 14.22 5.60 -10.83
C LEU A 296 14.34 4.09 -11.10
N ASN A 297 13.47 3.52 -11.94
CA ASN A 297 13.29 2.06 -12.05
C ASN A 297 13.71 1.45 -13.40
N SER A 298 14.04 2.25 -14.42
CA SER A 298 14.54 1.72 -15.70
C SER A 298 15.97 1.19 -15.58
N HIS A 299 16.18 -0.04 -16.04
CA HIS A 299 17.43 -0.79 -15.84
C HIS A 299 18.62 -0.32 -16.73
N GLY A 300 18.50 0.81 -17.44
CA GLY A 300 19.46 1.23 -18.47
C GLY A 300 19.89 2.69 -18.48
N SER A 301 19.14 3.62 -17.88
CA SER A 301 19.51 5.04 -17.87
C SER A 301 20.04 5.47 -16.51
N LEU A 302 21.36 5.63 -16.40
CA LEU A 302 21.96 6.45 -15.36
C LEU A 302 21.56 7.89 -15.65
N GLY A 303 20.42 8.36 -15.14
CA GLY A 303 20.24 9.81 -15.15
C GLY A 303 21.19 10.42 -14.13
N THR A 304 21.67 11.61 -14.44
CA THR A 304 22.67 12.29 -13.63
C THR A 304 21.98 13.01 -12.46
N TYR A 305 22.76 13.48 -11.50
CA TYR A 305 22.23 14.31 -10.42
C TYR A 305 21.51 15.56 -10.97
N GLU A 306 22.02 16.13 -12.08
CA GLU A 306 21.38 17.23 -12.79
C GLU A 306 20.02 16.83 -13.40
N THR A 307 19.92 15.64 -14.00
CA THR A 307 18.62 15.10 -14.47
C THR A 307 17.64 14.94 -13.30
N ALA A 308 18.11 14.42 -12.16
CA ALA A 308 17.28 14.26 -10.96
C ALA A 308 16.77 15.61 -10.43
N LEU A 309 17.63 16.63 -10.35
CA LEU A 309 17.25 18.00 -9.96
C LEU A 309 16.24 18.62 -10.92
N GLN A 310 16.41 18.41 -12.23
CA GLN A 310 15.48 18.92 -13.23
C GLN A 310 14.09 18.27 -13.08
N LEU A 311 14.04 16.94 -12.92
CA LEU A 311 12.78 16.21 -12.70
C LEU A 311 12.10 16.64 -11.39
N ASP A 312 12.85 16.84 -10.30
CA ASP A 312 12.31 17.35 -9.04
C ASP A 312 11.69 18.75 -9.21
N LYS A 313 12.39 19.66 -9.90
CA LYS A 313 11.90 21.01 -10.19
C LYS A 313 10.59 20.99 -10.97
N GLU A 314 10.51 20.16 -12.01
CA GLU A 314 9.30 20.00 -12.83
C GLU A 314 8.14 19.40 -12.01
N LEU A 315 8.40 18.35 -11.25
CA LEU A 315 7.41 17.71 -10.40
C LEU A 315 6.87 18.68 -9.34
N ARG A 316 7.74 19.45 -8.67
CA ARG A 316 7.33 20.49 -7.70
C ARG A 316 6.50 21.59 -8.33
N SER A 317 6.82 21.98 -9.56
CA SER A 317 6.04 22.98 -10.30
C SER A 317 4.61 22.49 -10.55
N VAL A 318 4.50 21.26 -11.06
CA VAL A 318 3.20 20.60 -11.34
C VAL A 318 2.42 20.37 -10.06
N TYR A 319 3.07 19.91 -8.98
CA TYR A 319 2.45 19.74 -7.67
C TYR A 319 1.93 21.07 -7.09
N LYS A 320 2.71 22.15 -7.17
CA LYS A 320 2.25 23.49 -6.76
C LYS A 320 1.03 23.95 -7.57
N SER A 321 0.99 23.64 -8.87
CA SER A 321 -0.17 23.92 -9.71
C SER A 321 -1.39 23.12 -9.26
N LEU A 322 -1.22 21.82 -9.00
CA LEU A 322 -2.25 20.93 -8.48
C LEU A 322 -2.83 21.44 -7.16
N CYS A 323 -1.98 21.79 -6.18
CA CYS A 323 -2.42 22.34 -4.90
C CYS A 323 -3.21 23.64 -5.08
N LYS A 324 -2.77 24.56 -5.96
CA LYS A 324 -3.51 25.80 -6.24
C LYS A 324 -4.87 25.52 -6.87
N THR A 325 -4.96 24.57 -7.79
CA THR A 325 -6.21 24.14 -8.41
C THR A 325 -7.18 23.58 -7.36
N ILE A 326 -6.70 22.66 -6.51
CA ILE A 326 -7.50 22.07 -5.43
C ILE A 326 -7.94 23.14 -4.42
N GLN A 327 -7.04 24.02 -3.97
CA GLN A 327 -7.37 25.12 -3.07
C GLN A 327 -8.35 26.13 -3.71
N GLY A 328 -8.28 26.32 -5.02
CA GLY A 328 -9.22 27.14 -5.78
C GLY A 328 -10.64 26.56 -5.76
N TYR A 329 -10.77 25.23 -5.73
CA TYR A 329 -12.05 24.54 -5.58
C TYR A 329 -12.62 24.70 -4.16
N VAL A 330 -11.77 24.60 -3.14
CA VAL A 330 -12.17 24.71 -1.71
C VAL A 330 -12.62 26.12 -1.32
N ARG A 331 -12.25 27.16 -2.08
CA ARG A 331 -12.56 28.57 -1.75
C ARG A 331 -13.82 29.14 -2.41
N ARG A 332 -14.46 28.39 -3.31
CA ARG A 332 -15.66 28.87 -4.03
C ARG A 332 -16.90 28.27 -3.37
N PRO A 333 -17.92 29.07 -3.01
CA PRO A 333 -19.14 28.54 -2.40
C PRO A 333 -19.82 27.58 -3.39
N CYS A 334 -19.59 26.29 -3.20
CA CYS A 334 -20.35 25.25 -3.87
C CYS A 334 -21.74 25.19 -3.23
N PRO A 335 -22.84 24.95 -3.98
CA PRO A 335 -24.20 24.89 -3.40
C PRO A 335 -24.42 23.76 -2.39
N LEU A 336 -23.43 22.89 -2.15
CA LEU A 336 -23.50 21.77 -1.22
C LEU A 336 -22.83 22.14 0.13
N PRO A 337 -23.59 22.46 1.20
CA PRO A 337 -23.06 23.13 2.40
C PRO A 337 -22.24 22.24 3.36
N LEU A 338 -21.82 21.03 2.95
CA LEU A 338 -21.19 20.04 3.84
C LEU A 338 -19.81 19.54 3.36
N PHE A 339 -19.36 19.92 2.16
CA PHE A 339 -18.27 19.24 1.46
C PHE A 339 -16.87 19.80 1.77
N GLU A 340 -16.67 21.11 1.92
CA GLU A 340 -15.30 21.68 1.87
C GLU A 340 -14.40 21.34 3.05
N PHE A 341 -14.90 21.38 4.29
CA PHE A 341 -14.11 21.01 5.48
C PHE A 341 -14.21 19.52 5.79
N ARG A 342 -15.39 18.91 5.62
CA ARG A 342 -15.53 17.47 5.86
C ARG A 342 -14.88 16.64 4.78
N ALA A 343 -14.83 17.04 3.50
CA ALA A 343 -14.20 16.20 2.48
C ALA A 343 -12.70 16.08 2.69
N VAL A 344 -11.99 17.16 3.07
CA VAL A 344 -10.56 17.05 3.39
C VAL A 344 -10.35 16.18 4.63
N ASP A 345 -11.09 16.43 5.71
CA ASP A 345 -10.97 15.62 6.93
C ASP A 345 -11.39 14.16 6.70
N LEU A 346 -12.42 13.91 5.89
CA LEU A 346 -12.94 12.58 5.54
C LEU A 346 -11.99 11.85 4.59
N ILE A 347 -11.44 12.52 3.58
CA ILE A 347 -10.42 11.96 2.70
C ILE A 347 -9.17 11.65 3.51
N MET A 348 -8.73 12.53 4.40
CA MET A 348 -7.55 12.31 5.25
C MET A 348 -7.79 11.20 6.28
N GLN A 349 -8.97 11.14 6.91
CA GLN A 349 -9.35 10.06 7.83
C GLN A 349 -9.43 8.72 7.09
N ARG A 350 -10.06 8.68 5.91
CA ARG A 350 -10.19 7.44 5.12
C ARG A 350 -8.88 7.01 4.47
N LEU A 351 -8.00 7.93 4.07
CA LEU A 351 -6.61 7.63 3.67
C LEU A 351 -5.80 7.08 4.84
N THR A 352 -6.02 7.60 6.05
CA THR A 352 -5.41 7.05 7.27
C THR A 352 -5.91 5.62 7.51
N LEU A 353 -7.21 5.36 7.35
CA LEU A 353 -7.76 4.00 7.43
C LEU A 353 -7.21 3.10 6.32
N LEU A 354 -7.03 3.59 5.08
CA LEU A 354 -6.37 2.81 4.02
C LEU A 354 -4.91 2.50 4.35
N ALA A 355 -4.19 3.42 4.99
CA ALA A 355 -2.82 3.19 5.42
C ALA A 355 -2.72 2.21 6.62
N THR A 356 -3.72 2.22 7.51
CA THR A 356 -3.78 1.35 8.70
C THR A 356 -4.33 -0.03 8.38
N CYS A 357 -5.52 -0.11 7.78
CA CYS A 357 -6.26 -1.35 7.54
C CYS A 357 -5.95 -1.98 6.18
N GLY A 358 -5.69 -1.16 5.16
CA GLY A 358 -5.41 -1.61 3.80
C GLY A 358 -3.98 -2.09 3.59
N SER A 359 -3.63 -2.52 2.38
CA SER A 359 -2.26 -2.94 2.04
C SER A 359 -1.69 -2.23 0.81
N GLY A 360 -0.48 -2.61 0.41
CA GLY A 360 0.20 -2.07 -0.76
C GLY A 360 0.56 -0.59 -0.63
N PHE A 361 0.20 0.19 -1.65
CA PHE A 361 0.69 1.56 -1.85
C PHE A 361 0.54 2.46 -0.63
N TYR A 362 -0.65 2.51 -0.01
CA TYR A 362 -0.92 3.43 1.08
C TYR A 362 -0.01 3.19 2.29
N ARG A 363 0.21 1.91 2.65
CA ARG A 363 1.09 1.52 3.76
C ARG A 363 2.57 1.72 3.41
N THR A 364 2.98 1.36 2.19
CA THR A 364 4.37 1.53 1.73
C THR A 364 4.77 2.99 1.62
N ALA A 365 3.90 3.85 1.08
CA ALA A 365 4.17 5.27 0.93
C ALA A 365 4.39 5.94 2.30
N LEU A 366 3.59 5.60 3.31
CA LEU A 366 3.74 6.14 4.66
C LEU A 366 5.02 5.63 5.34
N LEU A 367 5.39 4.36 5.15
CA LEU A 367 6.67 3.82 5.60
C LEU A 367 7.85 4.56 4.95
N GLN A 368 7.82 4.75 3.63
CA GLN A 368 8.89 5.46 2.92
C GLN A 368 9.03 6.90 3.38
N ALA A 369 7.91 7.62 3.53
CA ALA A 369 7.91 8.97 4.06
C ALA A 369 8.53 9.02 5.47
N THR A 370 8.15 8.08 6.34
CA THR A 370 8.69 7.96 7.70
C THR A 370 10.20 7.74 7.68
N LEU A 371 10.70 6.83 6.84
CA LEU A 371 12.13 6.55 6.70
C LEU A 371 12.90 7.77 6.17
N LEU A 372 12.38 8.47 5.17
CA LEU A 372 13.02 9.69 4.64
C LEU A 372 13.07 10.79 5.70
N MET A 373 11.98 11.02 6.44
CA MET A 373 11.98 11.99 7.54
C MET A 373 12.95 11.62 8.66
N ALA A 374 13.12 10.32 8.95
CA ALA A 374 14.14 9.86 9.89
C ALA A 374 15.58 10.16 9.41
N VAL A 375 15.86 10.00 8.12
CA VAL A 375 17.16 10.36 7.52
C VAL A 375 17.42 11.86 7.65
N GLU A 376 16.44 12.70 7.29
CA GLU A 376 16.55 14.16 7.41
C GLU A 376 16.76 14.59 8.88
N LEU A 377 15.99 14.02 9.81
CA LEU A 377 16.18 14.27 11.24
C LEU A 377 17.57 13.90 11.73
N ARG A 378 18.08 12.75 11.30
CA ARG A 378 19.42 12.29 11.63
C ARG A 378 20.48 13.28 11.11
N ALA A 379 20.37 13.70 9.85
CA ALA A 379 21.27 14.67 9.25
C ALA A 379 21.24 16.00 10.01
N LEU A 380 20.06 16.51 10.34
CA LEU A 380 19.90 17.74 11.13
C LEU A 380 20.52 17.65 12.53
N ILE A 381 20.36 16.51 13.23
CA ILE A 381 20.95 16.32 14.56
C ILE A 381 22.48 16.30 14.46
N GLN A 382 23.02 15.59 13.47
CA GLN A 382 24.47 15.50 13.25
C GLN A 382 25.08 16.84 12.81
N ASP A 383 24.38 17.61 11.97
CA ASP A 383 24.83 18.93 11.52
C ASP A 383 24.70 20.01 12.61
N SER A 384 23.77 19.85 13.56
CA SER A 384 23.51 20.82 14.64
C SER A 384 24.64 20.97 15.67
N GLU A 385 25.73 20.20 15.55
CA GLU A 385 27.03 20.53 16.16
C GLU A 385 27.60 21.86 15.63
N SER A 386 27.08 22.39 14.53
CA SER A 386 27.41 23.71 13.96
C SER A 386 26.35 24.78 14.29
N LEU A 387 26.45 25.36 15.49
CA LEU A 387 26.01 26.72 15.86
C LEU A 387 24.72 27.27 15.20
N VAL A 388 23.52 26.74 15.52
CA VAL A 388 22.22 27.46 15.72
C VAL A 388 21.05 26.44 15.82
N PRO A 389 20.12 26.55 16.78
CA PRO A 389 18.95 25.66 16.86
C PRO A 389 17.93 26.00 15.77
N ILE A 390 17.67 25.08 14.85
CA ILE A 390 16.61 25.22 13.84
C ILE A 390 15.26 24.84 14.47
N PRO A 391 14.23 25.71 14.44
CA PRO A 391 12.93 25.44 15.06
C PRO A 391 12.05 24.37 14.37
N LEU A 392 12.53 23.67 13.33
CA LEU A 392 11.77 22.68 12.54
C LEU A 392 11.72 21.27 13.16
N SER A 393 12.41 21.02 14.27
CA SER A 393 12.65 19.66 14.76
C SER A 393 11.41 19.00 15.40
N GLN A 394 10.53 19.77 16.05
CA GLN A 394 9.42 19.21 16.84
C GLN A 394 8.32 18.55 15.98
N ASP A 395 8.04 19.09 14.80
CA ASP A 395 7.06 18.51 13.88
C ASP A 395 7.57 17.18 13.31
N LEU A 396 8.84 17.13 12.90
CA LEU A 396 9.46 15.90 12.39
C LEU A 396 9.53 14.79 13.46
N PHE A 397 9.83 15.13 14.72
CA PHE A 397 9.77 14.16 15.83
C PHE A 397 8.35 13.64 16.07
N THR A 398 7.36 14.52 15.95
CA THR A 398 5.95 14.14 16.07
C THR A 398 5.58 13.12 14.99
N VAL A 399 6.14 13.23 13.79
CA VAL A 399 5.90 12.26 12.72
C VAL A 399 6.43 10.87 13.07
N LEU A 400 7.66 10.73 13.59
CA LEU A 400 8.20 9.42 14.00
C LEU A 400 7.41 8.79 15.14
N LYS A 401 7.02 9.60 16.13
CA LYS A 401 6.16 9.15 17.22
C LYS A 401 4.81 8.65 16.70
N ASN A 402 4.19 9.38 15.78
CA ASN A 402 2.95 8.99 15.14
C ASN A 402 3.12 7.73 14.30
N ALA A 403 4.25 7.57 13.59
CA ALA A 403 4.55 6.37 12.81
C ALA A 403 4.70 5.11 13.69
N LYS A 404 5.27 5.22 14.89
CA LYS A 404 5.28 4.12 15.87
C LYS A 404 3.87 3.72 16.27
N ALA A 405 3.05 4.68 16.69
CA ALA A 405 1.67 4.43 17.08
C ALA A 405 0.86 3.81 15.93
N TRP A 406 1.01 4.36 14.72
CA TRP A 406 0.40 3.84 13.49
C TRP A 406 0.83 2.40 13.20
N SER A 407 2.13 2.08 13.32
CA SER A 407 2.62 0.72 13.05
C SER A 407 2.04 -0.33 14.02
N ILE A 408 1.73 0.05 15.26
CA ILE A 408 1.00 -0.82 16.21
C ILE A 408 -0.44 -1.00 15.74
N GLN A 409 -1.12 0.09 15.39
CA GLN A 409 -2.51 0.06 14.89
C GLN A 409 -2.64 -0.83 13.65
N CYS A 410 -1.65 -0.85 12.76
CA CYS A 410 -1.61 -1.77 11.63
C CYS A 410 -1.66 -3.24 12.08
N ILE A 411 -0.87 -3.61 13.11
CA ILE A 411 -0.83 -4.99 13.63
C ILE A 411 -2.16 -5.32 14.32
N GLU A 412 -2.72 -4.38 15.10
CA GLU A 412 -4.04 -4.53 15.72
C GLU A 412 -5.14 -4.70 14.69
N ALA A 413 -5.08 -3.94 13.60
CA ALA A 413 -6.00 -4.06 12.49
C ALA A 413 -5.82 -5.39 11.75
N GLY A 414 -4.71 -6.12 11.89
CA GLY A 414 -4.51 -7.44 11.29
C GLY A 414 -3.28 -7.57 10.37
N GLU A 415 -2.35 -6.61 10.36
CA GLU A 415 -1.02 -6.82 9.79
C GLU A 415 -0.30 -7.91 10.56
N THR A 416 0.26 -8.87 9.84
CA THR A 416 0.99 -10.01 10.43
C THR A 416 2.49 -9.93 10.15
N ASN A 417 2.90 -9.06 9.23
CA ASN A 417 4.29 -8.76 8.95
C ASN A 417 4.77 -7.59 9.81
N ILE A 418 5.53 -7.93 10.85
CA ILE A 418 5.97 -6.97 11.87
C ILE A 418 7.28 -6.25 11.48
N LYS A 419 7.91 -6.58 10.36
CA LYS A 419 9.28 -6.11 10.03
C LYS A 419 9.37 -4.58 9.90
N GLY A 420 8.40 -3.96 9.23
CA GLY A 420 8.32 -2.51 9.13
C GLY A 420 8.14 -1.85 10.51
N HIS A 421 7.32 -2.45 11.37
CA HIS A 421 7.13 -2.01 12.76
C HIS A 421 8.42 -2.07 13.59
N LEU A 422 9.14 -3.21 13.54
CA LEU A 422 10.43 -3.36 14.21
C LEU A 422 11.45 -2.31 13.74
N LEU A 423 11.53 -2.08 12.42
CA LEU A 423 12.45 -1.09 11.84
C LEU A 423 12.14 0.33 12.33
N ILE A 424 10.87 0.74 12.33
CA ILE A 424 10.45 2.06 12.84
C ILE A 424 10.84 2.22 14.30
N PHE A 425 10.66 1.19 15.13
CA PHE A 425 11.02 1.24 16.56
C PHE A 425 12.51 1.38 16.80
N VAL A 426 13.33 0.63 16.05
CA VAL A 426 14.79 0.71 16.14
C VAL A 426 15.30 2.08 15.66
N ILE A 427 14.77 2.61 14.56
CA ILE A 427 15.16 3.94 14.04
C ILE A 427 14.77 5.05 15.02
N ASP A 428 13.56 5.00 15.58
CA ASP A 428 13.16 5.97 16.61
C ASP A 428 14.08 5.88 17.83
N ALA A 429 14.39 4.67 18.32
CA ALA A 429 15.32 4.51 19.44
C ALA A 429 16.71 5.07 19.13
N HIS A 430 17.18 4.93 17.89
CA HIS A 430 18.43 5.54 17.44
C HIS A 430 18.37 7.07 17.49
N ILE A 431 17.32 7.67 16.92
CA ILE A 431 17.15 9.13 16.89
C ILE A 431 17.00 9.69 18.31
N GLN A 432 16.25 9.02 19.18
CA GLN A 432 16.12 9.38 20.59
C GLN A 432 17.46 9.23 21.34
N ALA A 433 18.28 8.25 20.97
CA ALA A 433 19.63 8.13 21.50
C ALA A 433 20.47 9.33 21.04
N LEU A 434 20.55 9.62 19.73
CA LEU A 434 21.31 10.76 19.19
C LEU A 434 20.96 12.08 19.90
N LEU A 435 19.68 12.32 20.19
CA LEU A 435 19.24 13.48 20.97
C LEU A 435 19.77 13.52 22.41
N LYS A 436 19.93 12.36 23.04
CA LYS A 436 20.44 12.22 24.42
C LYS A 436 21.98 12.20 24.47
N TYR A 437 22.65 12.02 23.33
CA TYR A 437 24.08 11.75 23.20
C TYR A 437 25.02 12.94 23.42
N LEU A 438 24.64 13.86 24.31
CA LEU A 438 25.62 14.69 25.00
C LEU A 438 26.30 13.96 26.17
N VAL A 439 25.94 12.70 26.52
CA VAL A 439 26.38 12.10 27.80
C VAL A 439 26.98 10.68 27.79
N GLU A 440 26.56 9.64 27.04
CA GLU A 440 27.17 8.29 27.21
C GLU A 440 26.87 7.28 26.07
N ASP A 441 27.79 6.33 25.83
CA ASP A 441 27.86 5.32 24.76
C ASP A 441 26.78 4.20 24.85
N CYS A 442 25.51 4.58 25.02
CA CYS A 442 24.35 3.72 25.29
C CYS A 442 23.50 3.33 24.05
N THR A 443 23.95 3.63 22.83
CA THR A 443 23.16 3.41 21.59
C THR A 443 22.82 1.93 21.42
N PRO A 444 23.76 0.98 21.45
CA PRO A 444 23.44 -0.42 21.15
C PRO A 444 22.40 -1.00 22.11
N ARG A 445 22.50 -0.71 23.41
CA ARG A 445 21.51 -1.17 24.41
C ARG A 445 20.11 -0.62 24.15
N SER A 446 20.02 0.65 23.76
CA SER A 446 18.73 1.30 23.47
C SER A 446 18.06 0.73 22.21
N LEU A 447 18.85 0.43 21.17
CA LEU A 447 18.35 -0.21 19.94
C LEU A 447 17.80 -1.61 20.21
N ILE A 448 18.51 -2.39 21.02
CA ILE A 448 18.09 -3.76 21.36
C ILE A 448 16.86 -3.76 22.26
N GLY A 449 16.81 -2.90 23.28
CA GLY A 449 15.61 -2.76 24.11
C GLY A 449 14.37 -2.41 23.27
N ALA A 450 14.51 -1.48 22.32
CA ALA A 450 13.42 -1.13 21.42
C ALA A 450 12.99 -2.28 20.50
N LEU A 451 13.94 -3.10 20.03
CA LEU A 451 13.65 -4.29 19.24
C LEU A 451 12.90 -5.36 20.07
N GLU A 452 13.34 -5.58 21.31
CA GLU A 452 12.70 -6.51 22.25
C GLU A 452 11.28 -6.06 22.58
N ASP A 453 11.08 -4.80 22.96
CA ASP A 453 9.77 -4.21 23.25
C ASP A 453 8.82 -4.33 22.05
N ALA A 454 9.28 -3.96 20.86
CA ALA A 454 8.48 -4.03 19.64
C ALA A 454 8.09 -5.48 19.29
N SER A 455 9.03 -6.42 19.44
CA SER A 455 8.78 -7.84 19.19
C SER A 455 7.79 -8.44 20.20
N ALA A 456 7.87 -8.04 21.47
CA ALA A 456 7.00 -8.51 22.54
C ALA A 456 5.58 -7.96 22.37
N ALA A 457 5.44 -6.67 22.05
CA ALA A 457 4.16 -6.04 21.76
C ALA A 457 3.49 -6.72 20.55
N SER A 458 4.24 -6.93 19.47
CA SER A 458 3.78 -7.65 18.28
C SER A 458 3.28 -9.06 18.60
N LEU A 459 4.05 -9.82 19.40
CA LEU A 459 3.69 -11.18 19.80
C LEU A 459 2.40 -11.21 20.61
N SER A 460 2.23 -10.28 21.55
CA SER A 460 1.03 -10.15 22.36
C SER A 460 -0.20 -9.91 21.49
N ILE A 461 -0.13 -8.97 20.55
CA ILE A 461 -1.24 -8.63 19.64
C ILE A 461 -1.57 -9.81 18.73
N LEU A 462 -0.59 -10.41 18.07
CA LEU A 462 -0.82 -11.54 17.15
C LEU A 462 -1.37 -12.78 17.86
N SER A 463 -0.94 -13.02 19.11
CA SER A 463 -1.48 -14.12 19.92
C SER A 463 -2.96 -13.90 20.21
N ARG A 464 -3.35 -12.67 20.58
CA ARG A 464 -4.76 -12.30 20.80
C ARG A 464 -5.59 -12.50 19.53
N VAL A 465 -5.12 -12.01 18.38
CA VAL A 465 -5.80 -12.18 17.08
C VAL A 465 -5.99 -13.66 16.75
N ALA A 466 -4.95 -14.49 16.92
CA ALA A 466 -5.04 -15.92 16.66
C ALA A 466 -6.05 -16.66 17.55
N THR A 467 -6.26 -16.19 18.79
CA THR A 467 -7.24 -16.76 19.73
C THR A 467 -8.68 -16.33 19.46
N MET A 468 -8.93 -15.07 19.07
CA MET A 468 -10.28 -14.58 18.78
C MET A 468 -10.91 -15.31 17.59
N ASP A 469 -10.12 -15.58 16.55
CA ASP A 469 -10.54 -16.36 15.38
C ASP A 469 -10.91 -17.84 15.71
N ASN A 470 -10.36 -18.40 16.79
CA ASN A 470 -10.69 -19.78 17.22
C ASN A 470 -12.06 -19.85 17.91
N VAL A 471 -12.46 -18.78 18.61
CA VAL A 471 -13.74 -18.72 19.33
C VAL A 471 -14.91 -18.58 18.36
N GLU A 472 -14.78 -17.76 17.30
CA GLU A 472 -15.83 -17.62 16.27
C GLU A 472 -16.09 -18.93 15.48
N LYS A 473 -15.06 -19.76 15.29
CA LYS A 473 -15.21 -21.09 14.66
C LYS A 473 -15.79 -22.14 15.61
N SER A 474 -15.65 -21.96 16.92
CA SER A 474 -16.25 -22.89 17.91
C SER A 474 -17.79 -22.78 17.95
N THR A 475 -18.34 -21.68 17.43
CA THR A 475 -19.78 -21.47 17.24
C THR A 475 -20.31 -21.89 15.86
N GLY A 476 -19.45 -22.35 14.94
CA GLY A 476 -19.81 -22.84 13.61
C GLY A 476 -19.44 -24.32 13.44
N VAL A 477 -20.45 -25.17 13.26
CA VAL A 477 -20.44 -26.65 13.12
C VAL A 477 -19.11 -27.29 12.65
N LEU A 478 -18.72 -28.31 13.42
CA LEU A 478 -17.51 -29.14 13.37
C LEU A 478 -17.19 -29.77 12.00
N HIS A 479 -15.89 -29.73 11.62
CA HIS A 479 -15.19 -30.93 11.17
C HIS A 479 -13.69 -30.80 11.49
N GLU A 480 -13.21 -31.56 12.47
CA GLU A 480 -11.78 -31.73 12.73
C GLU A 480 -11.15 -32.59 11.62
N MET A 481 -9.98 -32.20 11.14
CA MET A 481 -9.04 -33.10 10.47
C MET A 481 -7.67 -33.04 11.17
N PRO A 482 -6.95 -34.17 11.26
CA PRO A 482 -5.76 -34.28 12.10
C PRO A 482 -4.56 -33.52 11.51
N LEU A 483 -3.80 -32.91 12.42
CA LEU A 483 -2.48 -32.31 12.17
C LEU A 483 -1.46 -33.44 11.93
N ASP A 484 -1.22 -33.81 10.67
CA ASP A 484 0.02 -34.49 10.26
C ASP A 484 0.23 -34.36 8.75
N ASN A 485 1.00 -33.34 8.36
CA ASN A 485 1.89 -33.30 7.18
C ASN A 485 2.44 -31.87 7.04
N MET A 486 3.38 -31.52 7.92
CA MET A 486 4.26 -30.36 7.70
C MET A 486 5.36 -30.78 6.73
N GLY A 487 5.08 -30.66 5.43
CA GLY A 487 6.10 -30.69 4.39
C GLY A 487 6.92 -29.40 4.44
N GLU A 488 8.22 -29.54 4.69
CA GLU A 488 9.22 -28.49 4.50
C GLU A 488 9.19 -27.95 3.05
N GLY A 489 9.45 -26.64 2.92
CA GLY A 489 9.99 -26.09 1.69
C GLY A 489 9.20 -24.93 1.09
N ALA A 490 9.80 -23.75 1.20
CA ALA A 490 9.87 -22.74 0.13
C ALA A 490 8.67 -21.81 -0.15
N GLU A 491 8.02 -21.19 0.83
CA GLU A 491 7.14 -20.02 0.55
C GLU A 491 7.18 -18.97 1.66
N ASP A 492 8.30 -18.25 1.78
CA ASP A 492 8.49 -17.25 2.83
C ASP A 492 9.01 -15.97 2.16
N TRP A 493 8.08 -15.09 1.72
CA TRP A 493 8.20 -13.66 1.31
C TRP A 493 7.24 -13.23 0.18
N ARG A 494 6.38 -14.11 -0.34
CA ARG A 494 5.39 -13.75 -1.39
C ARG A 494 4.49 -12.55 -1.03
N PHE A 495 4.25 -12.34 0.26
CA PHE A 495 3.22 -11.44 0.79
C PHE A 495 3.50 -9.92 0.69
N MET A 496 4.69 -9.47 0.29
CA MET A 496 4.94 -8.02 0.15
C MET A 496 4.97 -7.53 -1.30
N VAL A 497 4.95 -8.44 -2.27
CA VAL A 497 5.22 -8.13 -3.67
C VAL A 497 4.40 -9.10 -4.50
N GLY A 498 3.38 -8.60 -5.20
CA GLY A 498 2.53 -9.42 -6.07
C GLY A 498 3.34 -10.27 -7.04
N ASP A 499 2.82 -11.46 -7.36
CA ASP A 499 3.47 -12.42 -8.24
C ASP A 499 3.62 -11.87 -9.67
N GLY A 500 4.81 -11.34 -10.00
CA GLY A 500 5.26 -11.15 -11.37
C GLY A 500 6.08 -12.36 -11.82
N ARG A 501 5.44 -13.37 -12.41
CA ARG A 501 6.15 -14.50 -13.05
C ARG A 501 6.76 -14.03 -14.39
N PHE A 502 7.99 -13.53 -14.38
CA PHE A 502 8.85 -13.56 -15.57
C PHE A 502 9.82 -14.73 -15.45
N ASN A 503 9.43 -15.87 -16.03
CA ASN A 503 10.27 -17.05 -16.10
C ASN A 503 11.22 -16.90 -17.31
N VAL A 504 12.35 -16.21 -17.14
CA VAL A 504 13.44 -16.27 -18.13
C VAL A 504 14.28 -17.49 -17.79
N GLN A 505 13.86 -18.65 -18.33
CA GLN A 505 14.78 -19.77 -18.44
C GLN A 505 15.85 -19.39 -19.46
N SER A 506 17.03 -18.97 -19.00
CA SER A 506 18.23 -19.00 -19.82
C SER A 506 18.61 -20.47 -20.03
N ARG A 507 18.19 -21.06 -21.15
CA ARG A 507 18.85 -22.27 -21.67
C ARG A 507 20.24 -21.85 -22.15
N ARG A 508 21.26 -22.57 -21.67
CA ARG A 508 22.56 -22.65 -22.34
C ARG A 508 22.41 -23.30 -23.70
#